data_AF-A0A924VJA2-F1
#
_entry.id   AF-A0A924VJA2-F1
#
_cell.length_a   1.000
_cell.length_b   1.000
_cell.length_c   1.000
_cell.angle_alpha   90.00
_cell.angle_beta   90.00
_cell.angle_gamma   90.00
#
_symmetry.space_group_name_H-M   'P 1'
#
loop_
_entity.id
_entity.type
_entity.pdbx_description
1 polymer ?
#
loop_
_entity_poly.entity_id
_entity_poly.type
_entity_poly.pdbx_seq_one_letter_code
_entity_poly.pdbx_strand_id
1 'polypeptide(L)'
;MNHHNNIVRIKAVNEALGELRDKVVFVGGATISLYPDRQIFEPRPTDDVDIIVEIFNYAGRANLEEKLRAIGFHNDPESNVVCRYRIDGIIVDIMPTDDDTIGFKNRWYPQGFHNAIEQIIDDQTTVKI
;
A
#
# COMPACT_ATOMS: atom_id res chain seq x y z
N MET A 1 11.09 -15.88 -2.55
CA MET A 1 9.93 -15.45 -1.74
C MET A 1 8.69 -15.69 -2.58
N ASN A 2 7.72 -16.45 -2.08
CA ASN A 2 6.68 -17.07 -2.91
C ASN A 2 5.54 -16.07 -3.21
N HIS A 3 4.93 -16.12 -4.39
CA HIS A 3 3.71 -15.41 -4.78
C HIS A 3 2.63 -15.44 -3.68
N HIS A 4 2.48 -16.61 -3.05
CA HIS A 4 1.59 -16.80 -1.91
C HIS A 4 1.86 -15.84 -0.74
N ASN A 5 3.11 -15.58 -0.39
CA ASN A 5 3.45 -14.68 0.73
C ASN A 5 3.02 -13.24 0.44
N ASN A 6 3.11 -12.80 -0.81
CA ASN A 6 2.66 -11.45 -1.19
C ASN A 6 1.14 -11.33 -1.07
N ILE A 7 0.40 -12.34 -1.55
CA ILE A 7 -1.07 -12.37 -1.40
C ILE A 7 -1.45 -12.34 0.08
N VAL A 8 -0.81 -13.16 0.92
CA VAL A 8 -1.10 -13.20 2.37
C VAL A 8 -0.85 -11.85 3.02
N ARG A 9 0.28 -11.19 2.71
CA ARG A 9 0.61 -9.87 3.26
C ARG A 9 -0.35 -8.79 2.75
N ILE A 10 -0.65 -8.75 1.46
CA ILE A 10 -1.60 -7.80 0.87
C ILE A 10 -2.97 -7.97 1.53
N LYS A 11 -3.45 -9.21 1.69
CA LYS A 11 -4.71 -9.51 2.37
C LYS A 11 -4.71 -9.01 3.80
N ALA A 12 -3.68 -9.33 4.58
CA ALA A 12 -3.57 -8.90 5.98
C ALA A 12 -3.58 -7.37 6.10
N VAL A 13 -2.85 -6.66 5.23
CA VAL A 13 -2.86 -5.19 5.19
C VAL A 13 -4.24 -4.66 4.78
N ASN A 14 -4.89 -5.25 3.79
CA ASN A 14 -6.23 -4.87 3.35
C ASN A 14 -7.28 -5.03 4.46
N GLU A 15 -7.20 -6.10 5.25
CA GLU A 15 -8.05 -6.32 6.41
C GLU A 15 -7.76 -5.30 7.53
N ALA A 16 -6.48 -5.06 7.83
CA ALA A 16 -6.07 -4.10 8.86
C ALA A 16 -6.46 -2.65 8.53
N LEU A 17 -6.54 -2.29 7.24
CA LEU A 17 -6.98 -0.96 6.81
C LEU A 17 -8.46 -0.69 7.11
N GLY A 18 -9.29 -1.71 7.34
CA GLY A 18 -10.71 -1.54 7.64
C GLY A 18 -11.42 -0.67 6.60
N GLU A 19 -12.10 0.39 7.04
CA GLU A 19 -12.80 1.35 6.16
C GLU A 19 -11.86 2.13 5.22
N LEU A 20 -10.55 2.20 5.51
CA LEU A 20 -9.60 2.90 4.64
C LEU A 20 -9.29 2.11 3.37
N ARG A 21 -9.58 0.81 3.32
CA ARG A 21 -9.23 -0.05 2.19
C ARG A 21 -9.81 0.44 0.85
N ASP A 22 -10.98 1.09 0.88
CA ASP A 22 -11.64 1.60 -0.33
C ASP A 22 -10.92 2.84 -0.92
N LYS A 23 -10.03 3.45 -0.14
CA LYS A 23 -9.31 4.69 -0.44
C LYS A 23 -7.83 4.48 -0.75
N VAL A 24 -7.40 3.22 -0.88
CA VAL A 24 -6.01 2.89 -1.18
C VAL A 24 -5.90 2.10 -2.48
N VAL A 25 -4.70 2.13 -3.06
CA VAL A 25 -4.31 1.27 -4.17
C VAL A 25 -2.97 0.64 -3.81
N PHE A 26 -2.89 -0.68 -3.91
CA PHE A 26 -1.66 -1.43 -3.67
C PHE A 26 -0.75 -1.30 -4.88
N VAL A 27 0.53 -1.03 -4.65
CA VAL A 27 1.53 -0.87 -5.71
C VAL A 27 2.80 -1.64 -5.37
N GLY A 28 3.87 -1.41 -6.13
CA GLY A 28 5.19 -1.90 -5.78
C GLY A 28 5.41 -3.39 -6.06
N GLY A 29 6.42 -3.96 -5.40
CA GLY A 29 6.88 -5.32 -5.71
C GLY A 29 5.88 -6.41 -5.36
N ALA A 30 5.07 -6.19 -4.30
CA ALA A 30 4.12 -7.16 -3.80
C ALA A 30 2.98 -7.43 -4.80
N THR A 31 2.57 -6.42 -5.58
CA THR A 31 1.45 -6.53 -6.52
C THR A 31 1.84 -7.05 -7.90
N ILE A 32 3.15 -7.13 -8.21
CA ILE A 32 3.65 -7.51 -9.54
C ILE A 32 3.03 -8.82 -10.05
N SER A 33 2.89 -9.82 -9.19
CA SER A 33 2.32 -11.13 -9.55
C SER A 33 0.80 -11.16 -9.71
N LEU A 34 0.11 -10.05 -9.43
CA LEU A 34 -1.34 -9.92 -9.58
C LEU A 34 -1.75 -9.42 -10.98
N TYR A 35 -0.78 -8.97 -11.79
CA TYR A 35 -1.07 -8.55 -13.17
C TYR A 35 -1.09 -9.78 -14.11
N PRO A 36 -2.25 -10.12 -14.72
CA PRO A 36 -2.42 -11.34 -15.50
C PRO A 36 -1.63 -11.35 -16.82
N ASP A 37 -1.41 -10.17 -17.41
CA ASP A 37 -0.80 -10.02 -18.75
C ASP A 37 0.74 -10.08 -18.74
N ARG A 38 1.34 -10.42 -17.60
CA ARG A 38 2.80 -10.50 -17.45
C ARG A 38 3.23 -11.94 -17.22
N GLN A 39 3.99 -12.51 -18.15
CA GLN A 39 4.79 -13.69 -17.84
C GLN A 39 5.93 -13.29 -16.91
N ILE A 40 5.79 -13.65 -15.64
CA ILE A 40 6.80 -13.37 -14.62
C ILE A 40 7.45 -14.69 -14.28
N PHE A 41 8.70 -14.85 -14.71
CA PHE A 41 9.46 -16.07 -14.42
C PHE A 41 9.76 -16.18 -12.92
N GLU A 42 10.08 -15.06 -12.27
CA GLU A 42 10.19 -14.94 -10.81
C GLU A 42 10.12 -13.45 -10.41
N PRO A 43 9.12 -12.99 -9.63
CA PRO A 43 9.11 -11.62 -9.14
C PRO A 43 10.26 -11.40 -8.15
N ARG A 44 10.88 -10.21 -8.20
CA ARG A 44 11.90 -9.81 -7.23
C ARG A 44 11.32 -9.92 -5.81
N PRO A 45 12.01 -10.58 -4.86
CA PRO A 45 11.58 -10.60 -3.47
C PRO A 45 11.44 -9.20 -2.87
N THR A 46 10.45 -9.01 -2.00
CA THR A 46 10.17 -7.75 -1.29
C THR A 46 9.51 -8.02 0.07
N ASP A 47 9.94 -7.34 1.12
CA ASP A 47 9.46 -7.62 2.48
C ASP A 47 8.38 -6.63 2.95
N ASP A 48 8.06 -5.66 2.11
CA ASP A 48 7.14 -4.56 2.31
C ASP A 48 5.90 -4.68 1.41
N VAL A 49 4.83 -4.01 1.85
CA VAL A 49 3.63 -3.75 1.05
C VAL A 49 3.55 -2.25 0.81
N ASP A 50 3.55 -1.85 -0.45
CA ASP A 50 3.42 -0.45 -0.83
C ASP A 50 1.94 -0.12 -1.12
N ILE A 51 1.44 0.97 -0.55
CA ILE A 51 0.11 1.50 -0.88
C ILE A 51 0.19 2.99 -1.20
N ILE A 52 -0.62 3.42 -2.16
CA ILE A 52 -0.88 4.83 -2.41
C ILE A 52 -2.27 5.22 -1.94
N VAL A 53 -2.40 6.44 -1.44
CA VAL A 53 -3.64 6.99 -0.90
C VAL A 53 -3.88 8.38 -1.46
N GLU A 54 -5.13 8.66 -1.84
CA GLU A 54 -5.49 9.97 -2.36
C GLU A 54 -5.53 11.01 -1.23
N ILE A 55 -4.52 11.88 -1.21
CA ILE A 55 -4.41 13.04 -0.31
C ILE A 55 -4.01 14.26 -1.14
N PHE A 56 -4.56 15.42 -0.76
CA PHE A 56 -4.37 16.69 -1.46
C PHE A 56 -3.66 17.77 -0.63
N ASN A 57 -3.43 17.56 0.68
CA ASN A 57 -2.77 18.54 1.56
C ASN A 57 -2.35 17.96 2.93
N TYR A 58 -1.59 18.76 3.68
CA TYR A 58 -1.11 18.46 5.04
C TYR A 58 -2.22 18.07 6.04
N ALA A 59 -3.37 18.77 6.02
CA ALA A 59 -4.47 18.46 6.92
C ALA A 59 -5.07 17.07 6.62
N GLY A 60 -5.17 16.70 5.35
CA GLY A 60 -5.57 15.37 4.90
C GLY A 60 -4.60 14.29 5.39
N ARG A 61 -3.29 14.57 5.37
CA ARG A 61 -2.27 13.67 5.92
C ARG A 61 -2.37 13.50 7.43
N ALA A 62 -2.43 14.59 8.20
CA ALA A 62 -2.55 14.49 9.65
C ALA A 62 -3.78 13.65 10.08
N ASN A 63 -4.90 13.85 9.40
CA ASN A 63 -6.12 13.05 9.60
C ASN A 63 -5.92 11.57 9.20
N LEU A 64 -5.24 11.28 8.09
CA LEU A 64 -4.90 9.91 7.72
C LEU A 64 -4.02 9.25 8.78
N GLU A 65 -2.97 9.93 9.25
CA GLU A 65 -2.07 9.42 10.27
C GLU A 65 -2.81 9.10 11.58
N GLU A 66 -3.76 9.94 11.99
CA GLU A 66 -4.61 9.66 13.14
C GLU A 66 -5.48 8.42 12.95
N LYS A 67 -6.10 8.26 11.77
CA LYS A 67 -6.91 7.07 11.45
C LYS A 67 -6.08 5.79 11.40
N LEU A 68 -4.91 5.86 10.78
CA LEU A 68 -3.95 4.76 10.74
C LEU A 68 -3.52 4.34 12.15
N ARG A 69 -3.19 5.31 13.01
CA ARG A 69 -2.89 5.04 14.43
C ARG A 69 -4.06 4.41 15.17
N ALA A 70 -5.29 4.88 14.92
CA ALA A 70 -6.49 4.35 15.57
C ALA A 70 -6.76 2.88 15.21
N ILE A 71 -6.36 2.43 14.02
CA ILE A 71 -6.51 1.03 13.57
C ILE A 71 -5.22 0.20 13.73
N GLY A 72 -4.22 0.73 14.45
CA GLY A 72 -3.04 -0.03 14.90
C GLY A 72 -1.76 0.17 14.09
N PHE A 73 -1.79 0.92 12.98
CA PHE A 73 -0.59 1.26 12.24
C PHE A 73 0.25 2.25 13.05
N HIS A 74 1.55 2.02 13.10
CA HIS A 74 2.50 2.93 13.72
C HIS A 74 3.69 3.15 12.80
N ASN A 75 4.24 4.36 12.81
CA ASN A 75 5.46 4.64 12.06
C ASN A 75 6.60 3.76 12.59
N ASP A 76 7.53 3.40 11.71
CA ASP A 76 8.74 2.67 12.09
C ASP A 76 9.84 3.64 12.52
N PRO A 77 10.10 3.82 13.83
CA PRO A 77 11.10 4.78 14.31
C PRO A 77 12.54 4.35 13.99
N GLU A 78 12.77 3.08 13.67
CA GLU A 78 14.08 2.56 13.30
C GLU A 78 14.38 2.73 11.81
N SER A 79 13.37 3.15 11.03
CA SER A 79 13.47 3.33 9.58
C SER A 79 13.82 4.78 9.22
N ASN A 80 14.71 4.94 8.24
CA ASN A 80 14.95 6.23 7.58
C ASN A 80 13.90 6.56 6.50
N VAL A 81 12.88 5.71 6.33
CA VAL A 81 11.81 5.87 5.33
C VAL A 81 10.60 6.54 5.98
N VAL A 82 10.33 7.79 5.58
CA VAL A 82 9.30 8.66 6.19
C VAL A 82 7.88 8.07 6.07
N CYS A 83 7.58 7.37 4.99
CA CYS A 83 6.27 6.77 4.73
C CYS A 83 6.10 5.37 5.34
N ARG A 84 7.07 4.88 6.12
CA ARG A 84 7.05 3.50 6.61
C ARG A 84 6.24 3.35 7.89
N TYR A 85 5.32 2.39 7.84
CA TYR A 85 4.50 1.92 8.93
C TYR A 85 4.76 0.44 9.21
N ARG A 86 4.35 0.03 10.40
CA ARG A 86 4.26 -1.36 10.81
C ARG A 86 2.85 -1.67 11.32
N ILE A 87 2.39 -2.87 10.99
CA ILE A 87 1.16 -3.46 11.50
C ILE A 87 1.37 -4.96 11.60
N ASP A 88 1.15 -5.56 12.77
CA ASP A 88 1.27 -7.01 13.01
C ASP A 88 2.56 -7.65 12.45
N GLY A 89 3.69 -6.93 12.52
CA GLY A 89 4.99 -7.38 12.02
C GLY A 89 5.20 -7.22 10.50
N ILE A 90 4.22 -6.70 9.77
CA ILE A 90 4.30 -6.39 8.34
C ILE A 90 4.80 -4.95 8.16
N ILE A 91 5.73 -4.75 7.23
CA ILE A 91 6.20 -3.44 6.80
C ILE A 91 5.25 -2.92 5.71
N VAL A 92 4.74 -1.71 5.89
CA VAL A 92 3.82 -1.08 4.94
C VAL A 92 4.28 0.34 4.64
N ASP A 93 4.57 0.65 3.38
CA ASP A 93 4.93 2.00 2.96
C ASP A 93 3.68 2.70 2.39
N ILE A 94 3.21 3.74 3.09
CA ILE A 94 1.94 4.43 2.80
C ILE A 94 2.25 5.81 2.20
N MET A 95 1.96 5.96 0.91
CA MET A 95 2.43 7.10 0.12
C MET A 95 1.26 7.95 -0.40
N PRO A 96 1.21 9.26 -0.11
CA PRO A 96 0.19 10.14 -0.65
C PRO A 96 0.39 10.36 -2.16
N THR A 97 -0.71 10.50 -2.90
CA THR A 97 -0.66 10.83 -4.34
C THR A 97 -0.09 12.23 -4.62
N ASP A 98 -0.35 13.20 -3.73
CA ASP A 98 0.19 14.55 -3.81
C ASP A 98 0.42 15.14 -2.41
N ASP A 99 1.68 15.14 -1.97
CA ASP A 99 2.10 15.78 -0.72
C ASP A 99 3.56 16.20 -0.77
N ASP A 100 3.80 17.51 -0.88
CA ASP A 100 5.14 18.11 -0.88
C ASP A 100 5.87 17.90 0.46
N THR A 101 5.15 17.62 1.55
CA THR A 101 5.72 17.51 2.90
C THR A 101 6.41 16.19 3.17
N ILE A 102 6.20 15.15 2.34
CA ILE A 102 6.84 13.84 2.50
C ILE A 102 8.29 13.80 1.97
N GLY A 103 8.72 14.85 1.27
CA GLY A 103 10.09 14.99 0.77
C GLY A 103 10.38 14.27 -0.54
N PHE A 104 9.38 13.60 -1.13
CA PHE A 104 9.47 13.05 -2.48
C PHE A 104 8.11 13.08 -3.19
N LYS A 105 8.14 13.06 -4.52
CA LYS A 105 6.94 12.93 -5.36
C LYS A 105 7.16 11.85 -6.40
N ASN A 106 6.10 11.11 -6.70
CA ASN A 106 6.09 10.19 -7.83
C ASN A 106 5.03 10.63 -8.83
N ARG A 107 5.48 11.00 -10.04
CA ARG A 107 4.61 11.47 -11.14
C ARG A 107 3.53 10.46 -11.54
N TRP A 108 3.72 9.18 -11.18
CA TRP A 108 2.80 8.10 -11.53
C TRP A 108 1.71 7.87 -10.49
N TYR A 109 1.82 8.35 -9.25
CA TYR A 109 0.82 8.04 -8.22
C TYR A 109 -0.58 8.58 -8.54
N PRO A 110 -0.77 9.85 -9.00
CA PRO A 110 -2.11 10.33 -9.30
C PRO A 110 -2.80 9.51 -10.42
N GLN A 111 -2.05 9.21 -11.48
CA GLN A 111 -2.57 8.42 -12.60
C GLN A 111 -2.75 6.95 -12.23
N GLY A 112 -1.84 6.37 -11.47
CA GLY A 112 -1.95 5.00 -10.97
C GLY A 112 -3.16 4.82 -10.07
N PHE A 113 -3.42 5.79 -9.18
CA PHE A 113 -4.62 5.79 -8.34
C PHE A 113 -5.91 5.85 -9.18
N HIS A 114 -5.95 6.76 -10.17
CA HIS A 114 -7.13 6.95 -11.01
C HIS A 114 -7.42 5.76 -11.94
N ASN A 115 -6.38 5.08 -12.42
CA ASN A 115 -6.51 3.95 -13.35
C ASN A 115 -6.37 2.60 -12.64
N ALA A 116 -6.49 2.57 -11.31
CA ALA A 116 -6.39 1.35 -10.54
C ALA A 116 -7.48 0.35 -10.95
N ILE A 117 -7.12 -0.93 -10.96
CA ILE A 117 -8.01 -2.02 -11.33
C ILE A 117 -8.30 -2.89 -10.11
N GLU A 118 -9.51 -3.44 -10.06
CA GLU A 118 -9.85 -4.42 -9.05
C GLU A 118 -9.25 -5.78 -9.40
N GLN A 119 -8.61 -6.42 -8.43
CA GLN A 119 -8.09 -7.77 -8.51
C GLN A 119 -8.59 -8.62 -7.36
N ILE A 120 -9.10 -9.80 -7.72
CA ILE A 120 -9.55 -10.82 -6.78
C ILE A 120 -8.32 -11.59 -6.33
N ILE A 121 -8.03 -11.56 -5.03
CA ILE A 121 -6.87 -12.26 -4.46
C ILE A 121 -7.25 -13.52 -3.68
N ASP A 122 -8.54 -13.66 -3.33
CA ASP A 122 -9.19 -14.90 -2.88
C ASP A 122 -10.72 -14.80 -3.00
N ASP A 123 -11.45 -15.82 -2.52
CA ASP A 123 -12.91 -15.91 -2.62
C ASP A 123 -13.69 -14.74 -1.98
N GLN A 124 -13.08 -13.96 -1.09
CA GLN A 124 -13.75 -12.93 -0.29
C GLN A 124 -13.09 -11.55 -0.39
N THR A 125 -11.90 -11.47 -1.02
CA THR A 125 -11.05 -10.29 -0.97
C THR A 125 -10.75 -9.79 -2.37
N THR A 126 -11.22 -8.58 -2.64
CA THR A 126 -10.85 -7.78 -3.80
C THR A 126 -10.00 -6.59 -3.33
N VAL A 127 -8.93 -6.31 -4.04
CA VAL A 127 -8.04 -5.16 -3.79
C VAL A 127 -7.88 -4.33 -5.05
N LYS A 128 -7.55 -3.04 -4.90
CA LYS A 128 -7.17 -2.18 -6.01
C LYS A 128 -5.66 -2.25 -6.23
N ILE A 129 -5.21 -2.50 -7.46
CA ILE A 129 -3.79 -2.45 -7.88
C ILE A 129 -3.57 -1.55 -9.08
#